data_AF-A0A2G2QM27-F1
#
_entry.id   AF-A0A2G2QM27-F1
#
_cell.length_a   1.000
_cell.length_b   1.000
_cell.length_c   1.000
_cell.angle_alpha   90.00
_cell.angle_beta   90.00
_cell.angle_gamma   90.00
#
_symmetry.space_group_name_H-M   'P 1'
#
loop_
_entity.id
_entity.type
_entity.pdbx_description
1 polymer ?
#
loop_
_entity_poly.entity_id
_entity_poly.type
_entity_poly.pdbx_seq_one_letter_code
_entity_poly.pdbx_strand_id
1 'polypeptide(L)'
;MTALVAGCSGVSMPDFSMPKLPNVHKFDIQQGNVITQDMIDQLRPGMTKSQVRFVMGTPLISDTFNEDRWDYYYSLSPSNGEEVRERMAIFFENDQLVGFRGDFIPTAVNIETTE
;
A
#
# COMPACT_ATOMS: atom_id res chain seq x y z
N MET A 1 -15.32 59.88 22.00
CA MET A 1 -14.63 58.57 21.99
C MET A 1 -14.32 58.23 20.55
N THR A 2 -13.16 58.67 20.06
CA THR A 2 -12.72 58.44 18.69
C THR A 2 -11.33 57.83 18.78
N ALA A 3 -11.26 56.50 18.63
CA ALA A 3 -10.01 55.78 18.57
C ALA A 3 -9.49 55.83 17.13
N LEU A 4 -8.39 56.53 16.90
CA LEU A 4 -7.62 56.48 15.66
C LEU A 4 -6.72 55.25 15.75
N VAL A 5 -7.13 54.16 15.09
CA VAL A 5 -6.27 52.99 14.87
C VAL A 5 -5.24 53.39 13.83
N ALA A 6 -4.00 53.60 14.27
CA ALA A 6 -2.85 53.74 13.39
C ALA A 6 -2.58 52.37 12.74
N GLY A 7 -3.08 52.19 11.52
CA GLY A 7 -2.73 51.06 10.67
C GLY A 7 -1.27 51.18 10.22
N CYS A 8 -0.46 50.17 10.50
CA CYS A 8 0.89 50.07 9.94
C CYS A 8 0.79 49.65 8.47
N SER A 9 0.57 50.63 7.58
CA SER A 9 0.76 50.45 6.15
C SER A 9 2.27 50.47 5.85
N GLY A 10 2.82 49.37 5.33
CA GLY A 10 4.09 49.38 4.62
C GLY A 10 5.29 48.85 5.39
N VAL A 11 5.28 47.57 5.76
CA VAL A 11 6.53 46.79 5.79
C VAL A 11 6.68 46.19 4.40
N SER A 12 7.43 46.88 3.55
CA SER A 12 8.03 46.32 2.33
C SER A 12 8.87 45.12 2.77
N MET A 13 8.31 43.92 2.71
CA MET A 13 9.11 42.71 2.82
C MET A 13 10.13 42.75 1.68
N PRO A 14 11.44 42.67 1.97
CA PRO A 14 12.41 42.48 0.91
C PRO A 14 12.04 41.17 0.20
N ASP A 15 12.06 41.22 -1.13
CA ASP A 15 11.78 40.08 -2.01
C ASP A 15 12.87 39.03 -1.78
N PHE A 16 12.70 38.22 -0.74
CA PHE A 16 13.60 37.13 -0.41
C PHE A 16 13.35 36.06 -1.46
N SER A 17 14.02 36.22 -2.60
CA SER A 17 14.13 35.20 -3.65
C SER A 17 14.58 33.92 -2.98
N MET A 18 13.61 33.06 -2.64
CA MET A 18 13.87 31.77 -2.03
C MET A 18 14.69 30.98 -3.05
N PRO A 19 15.93 30.56 -2.71
CA PRO A 19 16.73 29.77 -3.62
C PRO A 19 15.93 28.53 -3.99
N LYS A 20 15.70 28.37 -5.29
CA LYS A 20 15.03 27.21 -5.88
C LYS A 20 15.79 25.98 -5.43
N LEU A 21 15.19 25.19 -4.54
CA LEU A 21 15.84 24.02 -3.95
C LEU A 21 16.31 23.11 -5.09
N PRO A 22 17.60 22.70 -5.11
CA PRO A 22 18.11 21.79 -6.13
C PRO A 22 17.32 20.48 -6.08
N ASN A 23 17.12 19.89 -7.27
CA ASN A 23 16.34 18.68 -7.53
C ASN A 23 16.27 17.75 -6.31
N VAL A 24 15.09 17.68 -5.71
CA VAL A 24 14.78 16.72 -4.65
C VAL A 24 15.01 15.33 -5.21
N HIS A 25 16.05 14.67 -4.70
CA HIS A 25 16.25 13.24 -4.90
C HIS A 25 15.03 12.54 -4.28
N LYS A 26 14.16 12.00 -5.12
CA LYS A 26 13.08 11.15 -4.66
C LYS A 26 13.73 9.86 -4.19
N PHE A 27 13.43 9.41 -2.98
CA PHE A 27 13.87 8.11 -2.50
C PHE A 27 12.86 7.05 -2.95
N ASP A 28 13.32 5.83 -3.19
CA ASP A 28 12.43 4.69 -3.39
C ASP A 28 11.68 4.45 -2.07
N ILE A 29 10.36 4.63 -2.05
CA ILE A 29 9.54 4.38 -0.87
C ILE A 29 8.73 3.10 -1.12
N GLN A 30 9.01 2.07 -0.33
CA GLN A 30 8.17 0.88 -0.26
C GLN A 30 7.17 1.09 0.88
N GLN A 31 5.87 0.96 0.60
CA GLN A 31 4.81 1.12 1.59
C GLN A 31 3.91 -0.12 1.60
N GLY A 32 3.64 -0.63 2.80
CA GLY A 32 2.69 -1.72 3.01
C GLY A 32 3.34 -3.09 3.24
N ASN A 33 2.57 -4.14 3.01
CA ASN A 33 3.00 -5.52 3.19
C ASN A 33 3.69 -5.98 1.91
N VAL A 34 4.95 -6.41 1.98
CA VAL A 34 5.64 -7.01 0.83
C VAL A 34 4.98 -8.35 0.55
N ILE A 35 4.29 -8.45 -0.59
CA ILE A 35 3.65 -9.67 -1.06
C ILE A 35 4.43 -10.12 -2.29
N THR A 36 4.93 -11.34 -2.28
CA THR A 36 5.55 -11.95 -3.46
C THR A 36 4.60 -12.97 -4.08
N GLN A 37 4.78 -13.24 -5.37
CA GLN A 37 4.01 -14.27 -6.08
C GLN A 37 4.15 -15.64 -5.40
N ASP A 38 5.34 -15.99 -4.92
CA ASP A 38 5.60 -17.25 -4.20
C ASP A 38 4.75 -17.41 -2.93
N MET A 39 4.44 -16.30 -2.24
CA MET A 39 3.59 -16.34 -1.05
C MET A 39 2.14 -16.65 -1.42
N ILE A 40 1.68 -16.13 -2.56
CA ILE A 40 0.32 -16.32 -3.08
C ILE A 40 0.15 -17.74 -3.59
N ASP A 41 1.16 -18.28 -4.28
CA ASP A 41 1.14 -19.64 -4.82
C ASP A 41 1.13 -20.71 -3.70
N GLN A 42 1.59 -20.34 -2.50
CA GLN A 42 1.49 -21.18 -1.31
C GLN A 42 0.09 -21.16 -0.68
N LEU A 43 -0.75 -20.16 -0.96
CA LEU A 43 -2.10 -20.08 -0.42
C LEU A 43 -2.98 -21.17 -1.04
N ARG A 44 -3.58 -22.00 -0.18
CA ARG A 44 -4.51 -23.05 -0.59
C ARG A 44 -5.84 -22.91 0.14
N PRO A 45 -6.98 -23.13 -0.55
CA PRO A 45 -8.28 -23.20 0.12
C PRO A 45 -8.26 -24.22 1.27
N GLY A 46 -8.90 -23.89 2.38
CA GLY A 46 -8.93 -24.69 3.61
C GLY A 46 -7.83 -24.40 4.63
N MET A 47 -6.86 -23.53 4.32
CA MET A 47 -5.86 -23.07 5.31
C MET A 47 -6.51 -22.27 6.44
N THR A 48 -6.04 -22.45 7.68
CA THR A 48 -6.53 -21.66 8.81
C THR A 48 -5.97 -20.24 8.80
N LYS A 49 -6.63 -19.29 9.46
CA LYS A 49 -6.14 -17.90 9.61
C LYS A 49 -4.69 -17.85 10.09
N SER A 50 -4.31 -18.71 11.05
CA SER A 50 -2.93 -18.80 11.56
C SER A 50 -1.92 -19.27 10.50
N GLN A 51 -2.28 -20.22 9.65
CA GLN A 51 -1.42 -20.69 8.56
C GLN A 51 -1.24 -19.59 7.50
N VAL A 52 -2.33 -18.92 7.12
CA VAL A 52 -2.26 -17.79 6.18
C VAL A 52 -1.39 -16.67 6.73
N ARG A 53 -1.51 -16.35 8.03
CA ARG A 53 -0.63 -15.37 8.70
C ARG A 53 0.84 -15.77 8.69
N PHE A 54 1.14 -17.06 8.78
CA PHE A 54 2.52 -17.54 8.73
C PHE A 54 3.14 -17.35 7.34
N VAL A 55 2.34 -17.54 6.27
CA VAL A 55 2.80 -17.38 4.89
C VAL A 55 2.84 -15.90 4.47
N MET A 56 1.74 -15.18 4.69
CA MET A 56 1.54 -13.81 4.19
C MET A 56 1.99 -12.72 5.16
N GLY A 57 2.33 -13.08 6.41
CA GLY A 57 2.57 -12.14 7.49
C GLY A 57 1.29 -11.57 8.10
N THR A 58 1.48 -10.67 9.07
CA THR A 58 0.38 -10.02 9.78
C THR A 58 -0.27 -8.98 8.87
N PRO A 59 -1.60 -9.04 8.62
CA PRO A 59 -2.29 -7.98 7.90
C PRO A 59 -2.19 -6.68 8.70
N LEU A 60 -1.94 -5.56 8.01
CA LEU A 60 -1.90 -4.22 8.64
C LEU A 60 -3.24 -3.85 9.27
N ILE A 61 -4.33 -4.43 8.77
CA ILE A 61 -5.69 -4.21 9.23
C ILE A 61 -6.33 -5.58 9.48
N SER A 62 -6.24 -6.08 10.70
CA SER A 62 -7.16 -7.10 11.21
C SER A 62 -8.25 -6.37 11.99
N ASP A 63 -9.35 -6.06 11.32
CA ASP A 63 -10.50 -5.45 11.99
C ASP A 63 -11.15 -6.50 12.90
N THR A 64 -11.34 -6.19 14.18
CA THR A 64 -12.09 -7.02 15.13
C THR A 64 -13.54 -7.26 14.71
N PHE A 65 -14.08 -6.45 13.80
CA PHE A 65 -15.44 -6.59 13.27
C PHE A 65 -15.50 -7.37 11.95
N ASN A 66 -14.38 -7.49 11.23
CA ASN A 66 -14.31 -8.20 9.94
C ASN A 66 -13.21 -9.28 10.00
N GLU A 67 -13.35 -10.22 10.93
CA GLU A 67 -12.39 -11.32 11.08
C GLU A 67 -12.27 -12.18 9.82
N ASP A 68 -13.30 -12.17 8.97
CA ASP A 68 -13.43 -13.03 7.81
C ASP A 68 -12.88 -12.42 6.51
N ARG A 69 -12.30 -11.23 6.59
CA ARG A 69 -11.65 -10.60 5.43
C ARG A 69 -10.36 -9.89 5.83
N TRP A 70 -9.25 -10.28 5.21
CA TRP A 70 -7.97 -9.60 5.39
C TRP A 70 -7.56 -8.89 4.11
N ASP A 71 -7.29 -7.59 4.22
CA ASP A 71 -6.80 -6.78 3.11
C ASP A 71 -5.28 -6.58 3.25
N TYR A 72 -4.55 -6.94 2.21
CA TYR A 72 -3.13 -6.67 2.04
C TYR A 72 -2.94 -5.60 0.97
N TYR A 73 -2.10 -4.61 1.28
CA TYR A 73 -1.80 -3.50 0.37
C TYR A 73 -0.28 -3.39 0.24
N TYR A 74 0.19 -3.38 -1.01
CA TYR A 74 1.58 -3.17 -1.38
C TYR A 74 1.67 -2.00 -2.35
N SER A 75 2.58 -1.06 -2.09
CA SER A 75 2.90 0.03 -2.99
C SER A 75 4.41 0.19 -3.08
N LEU A 76 4.92 0.14 -4.30
CA LEU A 76 6.30 0.40 -4.65
C LEU A 76 6.34 1.67 -5.49
N SER A 77 6.85 2.76 -4.91
CA SER A 77 7.11 4.02 -5.62
C SER A 77 8.61 4.19 -5.84
N PRO A 78 9.17 3.76 -6.99
CA PRO A 78 10.58 4.00 -7.30
C PRO A 78 10.84 5.48 -7.63
N SER A 79 12.06 5.95 -7.39
CA SER A 79 12.58 7.28 -7.69
C SER A 79 12.52 7.61 -9.18
N ASN A 80 12.60 6.59 -10.03
CA ASN A 80 12.58 6.71 -11.48
C ASN A 80 11.86 5.49 -12.08
N GLY A 81 10.54 5.57 -12.23
CA GLY A 81 9.73 4.48 -12.77
C GLY A 81 8.24 4.68 -12.51
N GLU A 82 7.45 3.68 -12.90
CA GLU A 82 6.02 3.65 -12.62
C GLU A 82 5.76 3.18 -11.19
N GLU A 83 4.77 3.78 -10.55
CA GLU A 83 4.30 3.35 -9.24
C GLU A 83 3.54 2.03 -9.40
N VAL A 84 4.01 0.99 -8.72
CA VAL A 84 3.30 -0.29 -8.65
C VAL A 84 2.44 -0.27 -7.40
N ARG A 85 1.14 -0.50 -7.56
CA ARG A 85 0.20 -0.68 -6.45
C ARG A 85 -0.51 -2.00 -6.65
N GLU A 86 -0.42 -2.84 -5.64
CA GLU A 86 -1.05 -4.15 -5.64
C GLU A 86 -1.91 -4.29 -4.40
N ARG A 87 -3.16 -4.71 -4.60
CA ARG A 87 -4.09 -4.97 -3.51
C ARG A 87 -4.56 -6.40 -3.58
N MET A 88 -4.61 -7.05 -2.42
CA MET A 88 -5.18 -8.38 -2.26
C MET A 88 -6.17 -8.39 -1.10
N ALA A 89 -7.33 -8.99 -1.32
CA ALA A 89 -8.33 -9.29 -0.30
C ALA A 89 -8.41 -10.81 -0.14
N ILE A 90 -8.16 -11.30 1.06
CA ILE A 90 -8.28 -12.71 1.43
C ILE A 90 -9.60 -12.88 2.19
N PHE A 91 -10.38 -13.89 1.82
CA PHE A 91 -11.67 -14.20 2.42
C PHE A 91 -11.59 -15.51 3.21
N PHE A 92 -12.21 -15.50 4.37
CA PHE A 92 -12.31 -16.65 5.25
C PHE A 92 -13.78 -16.98 5.53
N GLU A 93 -14.06 -18.26 5.75
CA GLU A 93 -15.36 -18.74 6.22
C GLU A 93 -15.10 -19.87 7.22
N ASN A 94 -15.75 -19.83 8.39
CA ASN A 94 -15.52 -20.81 9.46
C ASN A 94 -14.04 -20.98 9.84
N ASP A 95 -13.29 -19.88 9.89
CA ASP A 95 -11.84 -19.84 10.18
C ASP A 95 -10.93 -20.50 9.11
N GLN A 96 -11.48 -20.81 7.93
CA GLN A 96 -10.76 -21.40 6.80
C GLN A 96 -10.73 -20.47 5.60
N LEU A 97 -9.62 -20.47 4.88
CA LEU A 97 -9.42 -19.73 3.64
C LEU A 97 -10.36 -20.27 2.55
N VAL A 98 -11.31 -19.45 2.09
CA VAL A 98 -12.20 -19.82 0.97
C VAL A 98 -11.69 -19.33 -0.37
N GLY A 99 -10.94 -18.23 -0.37
CA GLY A 99 -10.34 -17.68 -1.58
C GLY A 99 -9.74 -16.31 -1.36
N PHE A 100 -9.11 -15.79 -2.39
CA PHE A 100 -8.52 -14.45 -2.41
C PHE A 100 -8.85 -13.77 -3.75
N ARG A 101 -8.89 -12.44 -3.73
CA ARG A 101 -9.14 -11.59 -4.89
C ARG A 101 -8.10 -10.47 -4.90
N GLY A 102 -7.48 -10.23 -6.03
CA GLY A 102 -6.50 -9.15 -6.17
C GLY A 102 -5.99 -9.07 -7.59
N ASP A 103 -5.05 -8.15 -7.78
CA ASP A 103 -4.39 -7.94 -9.08
C ASP A 103 -3.31 -9.00 -9.37
N PHE A 104 -2.92 -9.76 -8.34
CA PHE A 104 -2.08 -10.94 -8.49
C PHE A 104 -2.89 -12.11 -9.05
N ILE A 105 -2.62 -12.45 -10.30
CA ILE A 105 -3.10 -13.69 -10.89
C ILE A 105 -2.11 -14.78 -10.47
N PRO A 106 -2.55 -15.84 -9.74
CA PRO A 106 -1.68 -16.99 -9.49
C PRO A 106 -1.18 -17.48 -10.85
N THR A 107 0.14 -17.62 -10.99
CA THR A 107 0.73 -18.08 -12.25
C THR A 107 0.32 -19.54 -12.42
N ALA A 108 -0.85 -19.76 -13.02
CA ALA A 108 -1.34 -21.07 -13.35
C ALA A 108 -0.37 -21.65 -14.39
N VAL A 109 0.47 -22.56 -13.91
CA VAL A 109 1.06 -23.71 -14.62
C VAL A 109 1.00 -23.57 -16.13
N ASN A 110 2.16 -23.33 -16.76
CA ASN A 110 2.34 -23.59 -18.19
C ASN A 110 1.98 -25.05 -18.45
N ILE A 111 0.74 -25.31 -18.89
CA ILE A 111 0.45 -26.52 -19.63
C ILE A 111 1.06 -26.28 -21.00
N GLU A 112 2.30 -26.71 -21.16
CA GLU A 112 2.92 -26.93 -22.46
C GLU A 112 2.03 -27.92 -23.22
N THR A 113 1.04 -27.39 -23.94
CA THR A 113 0.40 -28.14 -25.00
C THR A 113 1.41 -28.17 -26.14
N THR A 114 2.26 -29.20 -26.10
CA THR A 114 3.01 -29.63 -27.28
C THR A 114 1.98 -30.08 -28.30
N GLU A 115 1.82 -29.32 -29.37
CA GLU A 115 1.34 -29.83 -30.67
C GLU A 115 2.53 -29.98 -31.62
#